data_AF-A0A0W1B2X9-F1
#
_entry.id   AF-A0A0W1B2X9-F1
#
_cell.length_a   1.000
_cell.length_b   1.000
_cell.length_c   1.000
_cell.angle_alpha   90.00
_cell.angle_beta   90.00
_cell.angle_gamma   90.00
#
_symmetry.space_group_name_H-M   'P 1'
#
loop_
_entity.id
_entity.type
_entity.pdbx_description
1 polymer ?
#
loop_
_entity_poly.entity_id
_entity_poly.type
_entity_poly.pdbx_seq_one_letter_code
_entity_poly.pdbx_strand_id
1 'polypeptide(L)' 'MNQENLTCKTCGSTTFAKGEVNAVDARVMPIGKTFSFGSPVIYTFCKKCGEVASIKIKNPEKF' A
#
# COMPACT_ATOMS: atom_id res chain seq x y z
N MET A 1 1.35 12.47 15.53
CA MET A 1 0.29 11.76 14.77
C MET A 1 -0.28 10.71 15.68
N ASN A 2 -1.56 10.79 16.04
CA ASN A 2 -2.23 9.81 16.89
C ASN A 2 -2.09 8.42 16.25
N GLN A 3 -1.25 7.58 16.83
CA GLN A 3 -1.37 6.14 16.66
C GLN A 3 -2.61 5.72 17.46
N GLU A 4 -3.80 5.96 16.91
CA GLU A 4 -4.94 5.14 17.29
C GLU A 4 -4.47 3.70 17.05
N ASN A 5 -4.40 2.93 18.14
CA ASN A 5 -3.72 1.64 18.22
C ASN A 5 -4.14 0.72 17.07
N LEU A 6 -3.40 0.77 15.95
CA LEU A 6 -3.71 0.00 14.76
C LEU A 6 -3.63 -1.47 15.16
N THR A 7 -4.80 -2.10 15.21
CA THR A 7 -4.96 -3.49 15.61
C THR A 7 -5.48 -4.24 14.41
N CYS A 8 -4.86 -5.38 14.11
CA CYS A 8 -5.27 -6.23 13.00
C CYS A 8 -6.69 -6.75 13.28
N LYS A 9 -7.62 -6.42 12.39
CA LYS A 9 -9.03 -6.83 12.51
C LYS A 9 -9.23 -8.34 12.47
N THR A 10 -8.28 -9.07 11.86
CA THR A 10 -8.35 -10.52 11.67
C THR A 10 -7.72 -11.30 12.83
N CYS A 11 -6.60 -10.83 13.42
CA CYS A 11 -5.86 -11.61 14.42
C CYS A 11 -5.49 -10.87 15.72
N GLY A 12 -5.92 -9.61 15.87
CA GLY A 12 -5.65 -8.80 17.07
C GLY A 12 -4.20 -8.32 17.23
N SER A 13 -3.29 -8.65 16.31
CA SER A 13 -1.90 -8.20 16.36
C SER A 13 -1.77 -6.69 16.13
N THR A 14 -0.86 -6.06 16.86
CA THR A 14 -0.47 -4.64 16.67
C THR A 14 0.81 -4.47 15.85
N THR A 15 1.42 -5.57 15.42
CA THR A 15 2.65 -5.56 14.60
C THR A 15 2.32 -5.52 13.12
N PHE A 16 2.76 -4.46 12.45
CA PHE A 16 2.59 -4.23 11.01
C PHE A 16 3.93 -4.02 10.31
N ALA A 17 3.98 -4.38 9.04
CA ALA A 17 5.09 -4.12 8.13
C ALA A 17 4.59 -3.35 6.90
N LYS A 18 5.53 -2.75 6.17
CA LYS A 18 5.27 -2.09 4.89
C LYS A 18 6.00 -2.78 3.76
N GLY A 19 5.35 -2.89 2.62
CA GLY A 19 5.93 -3.40 1.38
C GLY A 19 5.58 -2.49 0.21
N GLU A 20 6.44 -2.46 -0.80
CA GLU A 20 6.22 -1.69 -2.03
C GLU A 20 6.18 -2.63 -3.23
N VAL A 21 5.14 -2.50 -4.05
CA VAL A 21 5.12 -3.09 -5.38
C VAL A 21 5.86 -2.13 -6.31
N ASN A 22 7.13 -2.46 -6.58
CA ASN A 22 8.03 -1.62 -7.40
C ASN A 22 8.24 -2.17 -8.83
N ALA A 23 7.65 -3.33 -9.16
CA ALA A 23 7.66 -3.84 -10.53
C ALA A 23 6.91 -2.85 -11.44
N VAL A 24 7.51 -2.50 -12.58
CA VAL A 24 7.03 -1.41 -13.45
C VAL A 24 5.63 -1.69 -14.00
N ASP A 25 5.34 -2.94 -14.31
CA ASP A 25 4.09 -3.48 -14.82
C ASP A 25 2.99 -3.65 -13.76
N ALA A 26 3.33 -3.59 -12.47
CA ALA A 26 2.39 -3.72 -11.36
C ALA A 26 2.09 -2.38 -10.65
N ARG A 27 2.56 -1.26 -11.23
CA ARG A 27 2.25 0.10 -10.75
C ARG A 27 0.82 0.49 -11.12
N VAL A 28 0.23 1.37 -10.32
CA VAL A 28 -1.05 1.98 -10.68
C VAL A 28 -0.82 2.95 -11.82
N MET A 29 -1.58 2.80 -12.90
CA MET A 29 -1.45 3.57 -14.13
C MET A 29 -2.65 4.51 -14.30
N PRO A 30 -2.42 5.76 -14.77
CA PRO A 30 -3.50 6.65 -15.13
C PRO A 30 -4.27 6.09 -16.34
N ILE A 31 -5.60 6.10 -16.25
CA ILE A 31 -6.47 5.59 -17.31
C ILE A 31 -6.27 6.44 -18.57
N GLY A 32 -6.03 5.78 -19.71
CA GLY A 32 -5.90 6.43 -21.02
C GLY A 32 -4.56 7.12 -21.30
N LYS A 33 -3.58 7.07 -20.38
CA LYS A 33 -2.22 7.57 -20.65
C LYS A 33 -1.30 6.43 -21.08
N THR A 34 -0.94 6.40 -22.36
CA THR A 34 -0.03 5.40 -22.95
C THR A 34 1.44 5.62 -22.61
N PHE A 35 1.82 6.83 -22.19
CA PHE A 35 3.19 7.21 -21.82
C PHE A 35 3.27 7.59 -20.33
N SER A 36 3.15 6.61 -19.44
CA SER A 36 3.24 6.80 -17.99
C SER A 36 4.10 5.72 -17.35
N PHE A 37 4.88 6.12 -16.34
CA PHE A 37 5.60 5.19 -15.46
C PHE A 37 4.78 4.76 -14.24
N GLY A 38 3.53 5.23 -14.16
CA GLY A 38 2.61 4.99 -13.05
C GLY A 38 3.13 5.48 -11.71
N SER A 39 2.54 4.94 -10.64
CA SER A 39 3.01 5.10 -9.28
C SER A 39 3.07 3.75 -8.55
N PRO A 40 4.16 3.48 -7.80
CA PRO A 40 4.23 2.33 -6.91
C PRO A 40 3.09 2.31 -5.89
N VAL A 41 2.72 1.09 -5.50
CA VAL A 41 1.71 0.86 -4.46
C VAL A 41 2.39 0.41 -3.17
N ILE A 42 2.07 1.11 -2.08
CA ILE A 42 2.57 0.79 -0.74
C ILE A 42 1.46 0.05 0.02
N TYR A 43 1.79 -1.14 0.48
CA TYR A 43 0.95 -1.95 1.35
C TYR A 43 1.43 -1.78 2.79
N THR A 44 0.48 -1.63 3.71
CA THR A 44 0.72 -1.85 5.14
C THR A 44 -0.06 -3.09 5.52
N PHE A 45 0.61 -4.10 6.04
CA PHE A 45 0.01 -5.40 6.32
C PHE A 45 0.45 -5.94 7.67
N CYS A 46 -0.37 -6.79 8.27
CA CYS A 46 -0.10 -7.43 9.54
C CYS A 46 1.05 -8.42 9.37
N LYS A 47 2.13 -8.22 10.13
CA LYS A 47 3.30 -9.11 10.05
C LYS A 47 2.99 -10.53 10.55
N LYS A 48 1.95 -10.69 11.36
CA LYS A 48 1.56 -11.97 11.96
C LYS A 48 0.72 -12.84 11.03
N CYS A 49 -0.30 -12.27 10.38
CA CYS A 49 -1.28 -13.04 9.59
C CYS A 49 -1.41 -12.61 8.12
N GLY A 50 -0.67 -11.59 7.68
CA GLY A 50 -0.68 -11.12 6.30
C GLY A 50 -1.83 -10.17 5.92
N GLU A 51 -2.79 -9.94 6.82
CA GLU A 51 -3.95 -9.05 6.56
C GLU A 51 -3.50 -7.65 6.15
N VAL A 52 -4.03 -7.12 5.05
CA VAL A 52 -3.71 -5.77 4.58
C VAL A 52 -4.53 -4.75 5.37
N ALA A 53 -3.84 -3.87 6.10
CA ALA A 53 -4.48 -2.78 6.84
C ALA A 53 -4.73 -1.54 5.98
N SER A 54 -3.86 -1.26 5.01
CA SER A 54 -4.06 -0.15 4.08
C SER A 54 -3.24 -0.30 2.80
N ILE A 55 -3.75 0.28 1.72
CA ILE A 55 -3.09 0.40 0.42
C ILE A 55 -2.98 1.90 0.10
N LYS A 56 -1.80 2.35 -0.33
CA LYS A 56 -1.54 3.75 -0.68
C LYS A 56 -0.80 3.87 -1.99
N ILE A 57 -1.15 4.88 -2.77
CA ILE A 57 -0.39 5.29 -3.96
C ILE A 57 0.77 6.17 -3.50
N LYS A 58 2.00 5.85 -3.91
CA LYS A 58 3.21 6.56 -3.44
C LYS A 58 3.31 7.99 -3.98
N ASN A 59 2.80 8.20 -5.20
CA ASN A 59 2.88 9.45 -5.97
C ASN A 59 1.52 9.79 -6.58
N PRO A 60 0.50 10.13 -5.77
CA PRO A 60 -0.83 10.47 -6.27
C PRO A 60 -0.83 11.71 -7.18
N GLU A 61 0.15 12.60 -7.07
CA GLU A 61 0.31 13.81 -7.88
C GLU A 61 0.59 13.56 -9.37
N LYS A 62 0.86 12.32 -9.78
CA LYS A 62 1.12 11.93 -11.18
C LYS A 62 -0.15 11.70 -12.01
N PHE A 63 -1.32 11.75 -11.37
CA PHE A 63 -2.62 11.47 -11.96
C PHE A 63 -3.37 12.77 -12.21
#